data_AF-A0A1Q3K1F0-F1
#
_entry.id   AF-A0A1Q3K1F0-F1
#
_cell.length_a   1.000
_cell.length_b   1.000
_cell.length_c   1.000
_cell.angle_alpha   90.00
_cell.angle_beta   90.00
_cell.angle_gamma   90.00
#
_symmetry.space_group_name_H-M   'P 1'
#
loop_
_entity.id
_entity.type
_entity.pdbx_description
1 polymer ?
#
loop_
_entity_poly.entity_id
_entity_poly.type
_entity_poly.pdbx_seq_one_letter_code
_entity_poly.pdbx_strand_id
1 'polypeptide(L)'
;MKPLNDTDRSKSFWRFIFFYFLSLFVIVGAVYAGLRIPFKENKYLIAHKTIEERKRNFDEVFFKLMEETVRQLDTVNLAGTKIPIVDANIEQNIKNMSALVNESDVEGKGTYNQIIDFLAKAKADKITIRSSNKDQMSTQIQQLNNVISAYKQQNDDLRRMLGR
;
A
#
# COMPACT_ATOMS: atom_id res chain seq x y z
N MET A 1 22.92 70.96 55.28
CA MET A 1 22.69 69.84 56.22
C MET A 1 23.02 68.55 55.49
N LYS A 2 24.04 67.79 55.92
CA LYS A 2 24.36 66.49 55.31
C LYS A 2 23.38 65.45 55.86
N PRO A 3 22.72 64.65 55.01
CA PRO A 3 21.81 63.63 55.49
C PRO A 3 22.60 62.57 56.29
N LEU A 4 22.14 62.28 57.50
CA LEU A 4 22.84 61.42 58.46
C LEU A 4 22.82 59.92 58.08
N ASN A 5 22.27 59.56 56.91
CA ASN A 5 21.99 58.17 56.55
C ASN A 5 22.23 57.82 55.06
N ASP A 6 23.38 58.21 54.52
CA ASP A 6 23.77 57.86 53.14
C ASP A 6 24.07 56.36 52.95
N THR A 7 24.46 55.65 54.02
CA THR A 7 24.77 54.21 53.99
C THR A 7 23.53 53.34 53.87
N ASP A 8 22.42 53.66 54.55
CA ASP A 8 21.19 52.86 54.39
C ASP A 8 20.49 53.12 53.07
N ARG A 9 20.63 54.33 52.52
CA ARG A 9 20.08 54.70 51.21
C ARG A 9 20.74 53.91 50.08
N SER A 10 22.07 53.81 50.09
CA SER A 10 22.80 53.04 49.06
C SER A 10 22.51 51.53 49.15
N LYS A 11 22.39 50.97 50.36
CA LYS A 11 22.02 49.56 50.57
C LYS A 11 20.60 49.25 50.12
N SER A 12 19.65 50.15 50.41
CA SER A 12 18.26 50.02 49.96
C SER A 12 18.14 50.16 48.44
N PHE A 13 18.91 51.06 47.84
CA PHE A 13 18.99 51.23 46.39
C PHE A 13 19.55 49.99 45.68
N TRP A 14 20.60 49.36 46.22
CA TRP A 14 21.15 48.13 45.66
C TRP A 14 20.18 46.95 45.75
N ARG A 15 19.45 46.83 46.88
CA ARG A 15 18.37 45.83 47.02
C ARG A 15 17.28 46.06 45.99
N PHE A 16 16.86 47.30 45.76
CA PHE A 16 15.87 47.64 44.74
C PHE A 16 16.33 47.24 43.33
N ILE A 17 17.57 47.59 42.95
CA ILE A 17 18.15 47.20 41.67
C ILE A 17 18.17 45.68 41.51
N PHE A 18 18.60 44.96 42.54
CA PHE A 18 18.63 43.51 42.53
C PHE A 18 17.23 42.91 42.30
N PHE A 19 16.22 43.37 43.05
CA PHE A 19 14.85 42.89 42.87
C PHE A 19 14.26 43.28 41.50
N TYR A 20 14.61 44.46 40.98
CA TYR A 20 14.19 44.90 39.65
C TYR A 20 14.70 43.95 38.57
N PHE A 21 16.01 43.68 38.54
CA PHE A 21 16.58 42.74 37.57
C PHE A 21 16.07 41.32 37.79
N LEU A 22 15.92 40.88 39.04
CA LEU A 22 15.36 39.56 39.34
C LEU A 22 13.94 39.41 38.75
N SER A 23 13.08 40.40 38.94
CA SER A 23 11.73 40.39 38.37
C SER A 23 11.74 40.43 36.84
N LEU A 24 12.64 41.23 36.24
CA LEU A 24 12.80 41.31 34.80
C LEU A 24 13.24 39.96 34.21
N PHE A 25 14.21 39.29 34.84
CA PHE A 25 14.67 37.96 34.41
C PHE A 25 13.57 36.90 34.50
N VAL A 26 12.75 36.94 35.55
CA VAL A 26 11.60 36.03 35.69
C VAL A 26 10.60 36.24 34.56
N ILE A 27 10.24 37.49 34.25
CA ILE A 27 9.29 37.83 33.18
C ILE A 27 9.85 37.43 31.81
N VAL A 28 11.09 37.82 31.50
CA VAL A 28 11.74 37.47 30.22
C VAL A 28 11.92 35.96 30.09
N GLY A 29 12.29 35.28 31.18
CA GLY A 29 12.41 33.82 31.20
C GLY A 29 11.08 33.11 30.92
N ALA A 30 9.98 33.59 31.53
CA ALA A 30 8.64 33.06 31.31
C ALA A 30 8.17 33.27 29.85
N VAL A 31 8.36 34.46 29.29
CA VAL A 31 8.03 34.76 27.88
C VAL A 31 8.88 33.93 26.93
N TYR A 32 10.18 33.81 27.18
CA TYR A 32 11.10 33.01 26.37
C TYR A 32 10.73 31.51 26.39
N ALA A 33 10.41 30.96 27.57
CA ALA A 33 9.94 29.59 27.69
C ALA A 33 8.60 29.40 26.96
N GLY A 34 7.66 30.32 27.14
CA GLY A 34 6.34 30.29 26.49
C GLY A 34 6.41 30.36 24.96
N LEU A 35 7.40 31.06 24.38
CA LEU A 35 7.62 31.09 22.93
C LEU A 35 8.39 29.86 22.43
N ARG A 36 9.38 29.35 23.17
CA ARG A 36 10.23 28.24 22.69
C ARG A 36 9.52 26.88 22.66
N ILE A 37 8.62 26.62 23.61
CA ILE A 37 7.84 25.38 23.69
C ILE A 37 7.01 25.14 22.40
N PRO A 38 6.15 26.08 21.95
CA PRO A 38 5.33 25.86 20.75
C PRO A 38 6.16 25.69 19.47
N PHE A 39 7.32 26.33 19.35
CA PHE A 39 8.18 26.14 18.17
C PHE A 39 8.89 24.77 18.14
N LYS A 40 9.21 24.19 19.29
CA LYS A 40 9.80 22.84 19.33
C LYS A 40 8.77 21.76 19.03
N GLU A 41 7.60 21.87 19.64
CA GLU A 41 6.48 20.95 19.41
C GLU A 41 6.02 20.98 17.96
N ASN A 42 5.92 22.17 17.36
CA ASN A 42 5.54 22.29 15.95
C ASN A 42 6.55 21.60 15.01
N LYS A 43 7.87 21.75 15.25
CA LYS A 43 8.90 21.06 14.45
C LYS A 43 8.79 19.53 14.54
N TYR A 44 8.57 19.02 15.74
CA TYR A 44 8.39 17.59 15.97
C TYR A 44 7.12 17.09 15.28
N LEU A 45 5.99 17.77 15.46
CA LEU A 45 4.72 17.43 14.83
C LEU A 45 4.81 17.45 13.30
N ILE A 46 5.49 18.43 12.71
CA ILE A 46 5.72 18.49 11.25
C ILE A 46 6.53 17.29 10.80
N ALA A 47 7.62 16.94 11.50
CA ALA A 47 8.43 15.77 11.14
C ALA A 47 7.61 14.47 11.22
N HIS A 48 6.86 14.27 12.29
CA HIS A 48 5.97 13.12 12.44
C HIS A 48 4.91 13.05 11.34
N LYS A 49 4.26 14.18 11.05
CA LYS A 49 3.26 14.27 10.00
C LYS A 49 3.83 13.90 8.63
N THR A 50 5.03 14.36 8.30
CA THR A 50 5.66 14.02 7.01
C THR A 50 6.00 12.53 6.88
N ILE A 51 6.35 11.85 7.98
CA ILE A 51 6.60 10.41 7.98
C ILE A 51 5.29 9.65 7.79
N GLU A 52 4.23 10.05 8.50
CA GLU A 52 2.90 9.45 8.35
C GLU A 52 2.29 9.68 6.96
N GLU A 53 2.46 10.88 6.39
CA GLU A 53 2.01 11.20 5.03
C GLU A 53 2.73 10.32 4.00
N ARG A 54 4.05 10.10 4.14
CA ARG A 54 4.79 9.17 3.26
C ARG A 54 4.28 7.74 3.38
N LYS A 55 4.06 7.26 4.61
CA LYS A 55 3.52 5.91 4.84
C LYS A 55 2.13 5.75 4.23
N ARG A 56 1.25 6.72 4.44
CA ARG A 56 -0.12 6.71 3.90
C ARG A 56 -0.11 6.71 2.37
N ASN A 57 0.73 7.52 1.75
CA ASN A 57 0.86 7.57 0.29
C ASN A 57 1.36 6.22 -0.26
N PHE A 58 2.34 5.60 0.41
CA PHE A 58 2.78 4.25 0.05
C PHE A 58 1.64 3.23 0.16
N ASP A 59 0.94 3.21 1.30
CA ASP A 59 -0.15 2.28 1.55
C ASP A 59 -1.27 2.43 0.52
N GLU A 60 -1.66 3.66 0.19
CA GLU A 60 -2.68 3.96 -0.81
C GLU A 60 -2.30 3.43 -2.20
N VAL A 61 -1.06 3.68 -2.63
CA VAL A 61 -0.56 3.19 -3.93
C VAL A 61 -0.48 1.67 -3.95
N PHE A 62 0.04 1.06 -2.88
CA PHE A 62 0.15 -0.39 -2.77
C PHE A 62 -1.23 -1.05 -2.81
N PHE A 63 -2.18 -0.57 -1.99
CA PHE A 63 -3.53 -1.14 -1.94
C PHE A 63 -4.30 -0.96 -3.23
N LYS A 64 -4.11 0.16 -3.93
CA LYS A 64 -4.72 0.37 -5.25
C LYS A 64 -4.22 -0.65 -6.27
N LEU A 65 -2.91 -0.89 -6.32
CA LEU A 65 -2.33 -1.91 -7.19
C LEU A 65 -2.83 -3.32 -6.82
N MET A 66 -2.90 -3.61 -5.53
CA MET A 66 -3.41 -4.87 -5.01
C MET A 66 -4.88 -5.10 -5.40
N GLU A 67 -5.75 -4.11 -5.16
CA GLU A 67 -7.17 -4.17 -5.52
C GLU A 67 -7.36 -4.38 -7.02
N GLU A 68 -6.60 -3.65 -7.84
CA GLU A 68 -6.64 -3.81 -9.29
C GLU A 68 -6.19 -5.22 -9.72
N THR A 69 -5.13 -5.74 -9.12
CA THR A 69 -4.65 -7.11 -9.38
C THR A 69 -5.69 -8.16 -8.99
N VAL A 70 -6.33 -8.02 -7.83
CA VAL A 70 -7.39 -8.95 -7.38
C VAL A 70 -8.59 -8.89 -8.32
N ARG A 71 -9.05 -7.69 -8.67
CA ARG A 71 -10.14 -7.51 -9.64
C ARG A 71 -9.81 -8.13 -11.00
N GLN A 72 -8.57 -7.96 -11.45
CA GLN A 72 -8.10 -8.57 -12.69
C GLN A 72 -8.09 -10.11 -12.58
N LEU A 73 -7.58 -10.68 -11.48
CA LEU A 73 -7.61 -12.11 -11.23
C LEU A 73 -9.04 -12.66 -11.31
N ASP A 74 -10.03 -11.98 -10.72
CA ASP A 74 -11.43 -12.39 -10.78
C ASP A 74 -11.97 -12.37 -12.22
N THR A 75 -11.67 -11.31 -12.99
CA THR A 75 -12.16 -11.17 -14.37
C THR A 75 -11.56 -12.14 -15.38
N VAL A 76 -10.40 -12.77 -15.09
CA VAL A 76 -9.75 -13.73 -16.00
C VAL A 76 -10.61 -14.99 -16.27
N ASN A 77 -11.66 -15.25 -15.48
CA ASN A 77 -12.60 -16.36 -15.72
C ASN A 77 -13.86 -15.97 -16.52
N LEU A 78 -14.05 -14.69 -16.87
CA LEU A 78 -15.20 -14.24 -17.65
C LEU A 78 -15.01 -14.53 -19.14
N ALA A 79 -16.04 -15.10 -19.77
CA ALA A 79 -16.06 -15.33 -21.21
C ALA A 79 -15.98 -14.00 -21.98
N GLY A 80 -15.08 -13.90 -22.97
CA GLY A 80 -14.90 -12.71 -23.81
C GLY A 80 -13.73 -11.80 -23.42
N THR A 81 -13.05 -12.07 -22.30
CA THR A 81 -11.87 -11.29 -21.89
C THR A 81 -10.62 -11.69 -22.69
N LYS A 82 -9.82 -10.70 -23.13
CA LYS A 82 -8.50 -10.92 -23.76
C LYS A 82 -7.50 -11.38 -22.70
N ILE A 83 -7.50 -12.68 -22.42
CA ILE A 83 -6.75 -13.25 -21.31
C ILE A 83 -5.24 -12.91 -21.31
N PRO A 84 -4.52 -12.92 -22.45
CA PRO A 84 -3.10 -12.56 -22.46
C PRO A 84 -2.82 -11.13 -21.98
N ILE A 85 -3.74 -10.19 -22.23
CA ILE A 85 -3.59 -8.80 -21.82
C ILE A 85 -3.78 -8.69 -20.30
N VAL A 86 -4.77 -9.39 -19.75
CA VAL A 86 -5.02 -9.37 -18.30
C VAL A 86 -3.89 -10.06 -17.54
N ASP A 87 -3.38 -11.18 -18.05
CA ASP A 87 -2.24 -11.88 -17.45
C ASP A 87 -0.97 -11.00 -17.44
N ALA A 88 -0.74 -10.21 -18.49
CA ALA A 88 0.35 -9.23 -18.55
C ALA A 88 0.15 -8.07 -17.58
N ASN A 89 -1.06 -7.54 -17.45
CA ASN A 89 -1.38 -6.46 -16.52
C ASN A 89 -1.20 -6.90 -15.06
N ILE A 90 -1.66 -8.12 -14.72
CA ILE A 90 -1.45 -8.71 -13.39
C ILE A 90 0.05 -8.81 -13.10
N GLU A 91 0.84 -9.27 -14.07
CA GLU A 91 2.30 -9.37 -13.89
C GLU A 91 2.96 -8.00 -13.68
N GLN A 92 2.54 -7.01 -14.45
CA GLN A 92 3.05 -5.66 -14.32
C GLN A 92 2.72 -5.08 -12.95
N ASN A 93 1.50 -5.26 -12.46
CA ASN A 93 1.09 -4.79 -11.14
C ASN A 93 1.87 -5.47 -10.01
N ILE A 94 2.11 -6.79 -10.11
CA ILE A 94 2.96 -7.53 -9.16
C ILE A 94 4.39 -6.97 -9.16
N LYS A 95 4.97 -6.72 -10.34
CA LYS A 95 6.30 -6.10 -10.45
C LYS A 95 6.33 -4.69 -9.86
N ASN A 96 5.31 -3.89 -10.14
CA ASN A 96 5.19 -2.53 -9.60
C ASN A 96 5.07 -2.53 -8.07
N MET A 97 4.28 -3.45 -7.49
CA MET A 97 4.19 -3.61 -6.03
C MET A 97 5.54 -4.02 -5.42
N SER A 98 6.25 -4.96 -6.06
CA SER A 98 7.57 -5.38 -5.60
C SER A 98 8.60 -4.25 -5.67
N ALA A 99 8.61 -3.49 -6.77
CA ALA A 99 9.45 -2.30 -6.90
C ALA A 99 9.14 -1.26 -5.81
N LEU A 100 7.86 -0.99 -5.58
CA LEU A 100 7.41 -0.06 -4.54
C LEU A 100 7.90 -0.46 -3.14
N VAL A 101 7.78 -1.74 -2.77
CA VAL A 101 8.27 -2.26 -1.47
C VAL A 101 9.80 -2.21 -1.37
N ASN A 102 10.51 -2.45 -2.46
CA ASN A 102 11.97 -2.43 -2.48
C ASN A 102 12.53 -1.00 -2.37
N GLU A 103 11.95 -0.06 -3.11
CA GLU A 103 12.39 1.34 -3.18
C GLU A 103 11.98 2.18 -1.95
N SER A 104 10.91 1.77 -1.26
CA SER A 104 10.42 2.48 -0.08
C SER A 104 11.10 2.02 1.20
N ASP A 105 11.26 2.92 2.18
CA ASP A 105 11.76 2.60 3.52
C ASP A 105 10.58 2.40 4.49
N VAL A 106 9.69 1.47 4.16
CA VAL A 106 8.46 1.22 4.92
C VAL A 106 8.67 0.07 5.88
N GLU A 107 8.24 0.27 7.13
CA GLU A 107 8.21 -0.80 8.12
C GLU A 107 7.25 -1.92 7.70
N GLY A 108 7.64 -3.17 7.95
CA GLY A 108 6.78 -4.32 7.63
C GLY A 108 6.86 -4.79 6.18
N LYS A 109 7.97 -4.54 5.46
CA LYS A 109 8.24 -5.09 4.12
C LYS A 109 7.92 -6.58 3.98
N GLY A 110 8.16 -7.37 5.04
CA GLY A 110 7.83 -8.79 5.08
C GLY A 110 6.35 -9.07 4.80
N THR A 111 5.43 -8.28 5.39
CA THR A 111 3.98 -8.42 5.18
C THR A 111 3.60 -8.08 3.74
N TYR A 112 4.11 -6.97 3.20
CA TYR A 112 3.83 -6.58 1.81
C TYR A 112 4.38 -7.62 0.82
N ASN A 113 5.57 -8.17 1.08
CA ASN A 113 6.14 -9.25 0.27
C ASN A 113 5.31 -10.54 0.34
N GLN A 114 4.78 -10.90 1.51
CA GLN A 114 3.86 -12.04 1.63
C GLN A 114 2.59 -11.86 0.80
N ILE A 115 2.05 -10.65 0.76
CA ILE A 115 0.89 -10.32 -0.09
C ILE A 115 1.26 -10.46 -1.57
N ILE A 116 2.41 -9.93 -1.98
CA ILE A 116 2.91 -10.05 -3.36
C ILE A 116 3.08 -11.53 -3.74
N ASP A 117 3.72 -12.32 -2.87
CA ASP A 117 3.92 -13.75 -3.08
C ASP A 117 2.60 -14.51 -3.19
N PHE A 118 1.62 -14.15 -2.36
CA PHE A 118 0.27 -14.72 -2.43
C PHE A 118 -0.39 -14.42 -3.79
N LEU A 119 -0.33 -13.17 -4.26
CA LEU A 119 -0.90 -12.80 -5.56
C LEU A 119 -0.19 -13.50 -6.73
N ALA A 120 1.13 -13.66 -6.64
CA ALA A 120 1.90 -14.39 -7.63
C ALA A 120 1.51 -15.88 -7.69
N LYS A 121 1.34 -16.52 -6.52
CA LYS A 121 0.84 -17.90 -6.42
C LYS A 121 -0.57 -18.03 -6.96
N ALA A 122 -1.48 -17.13 -6.58
CA ALA A 122 -2.86 -17.12 -7.07
C ALA A 122 -2.93 -17.01 -8.61
N LYS A 123 -2.07 -16.17 -9.22
CA LYS A 123 -1.92 -16.11 -10.69
C LYS A 123 -1.49 -17.47 -11.26
N ALA A 124 -0.43 -18.08 -10.71
CA ALA A 124 0.11 -19.35 -11.19
C ALA A 124 -0.90 -20.49 -11.08
N ASP A 125 -1.62 -20.58 -9.96
CA ASP A 125 -2.68 -21.57 -9.73
C ASP A 125 -3.79 -21.41 -10.77
N LYS A 126 -4.19 -20.17 -11.06
CA LYS A 126 -5.24 -19.88 -12.05
C LYS A 126 -4.84 -20.24 -13.48
N ILE A 127 -3.57 -20.02 -13.84
CA ILE A 127 -3.02 -20.48 -15.12
C ILE A 127 -3.08 -22.01 -15.20
N THR A 128 -2.67 -22.69 -14.12
CA THR A 128 -2.66 -24.15 -14.03
C THR A 128 -4.07 -24.74 -14.20
N ILE A 129 -5.05 -24.20 -13.48
CA ILE A 129 -6.46 -24.61 -13.58
C ILE A 129 -6.98 -24.41 -15.01
N ARG A 130 -6.61 -23.30 -15.67
CA ARG A 130 -7.00 -23.05 -17.07
C ARG A 130 -6.39 -24.06 -18.04
N SER A 131 -5.11 -24.41 -17.89
CA SER A 131 -4.50 -25.45 -18.72
C SER A 131 -5.16 -26.80 -18.50
N SER A 132 -5.39 -27.20 -17.25
CA SER A 132 -6.04 -28.47 -16.93
C SER A 132 -7.46 -28.56 -17.50
N ASN A 133 -8.25 -27.49 -17.40
CA ASN A 133 -9.60 -27.46 -17.97
C ASN A 133 -9.58 -27.55 -19.51
N LYS A 134 -8.59 -26.94 -20.17
CA LYS A 134 -8.43 -27.02 -21.63
C LYS A 134 -8.15 -28.46 -22.07
N ASP A 135 -7.31 -29.18 -21.34
CA ASP A 135 -6.95 -30.56 -21.65
C ASP A 135 -8.15 -31.50 -21.45
N GLN A 136 -8.91 -31.34 -20.37
CA GLN A 136 -10.16 -32.08 -20.13
C GLN A 136 -11.23 -31.80 -21.18
N MET A 137 -11.35 -30.54 -21.60
CA MET A 137 -12.32 -30.17 -22.63
C MET A 137 -11.91 -30.72 -24.01
N SER A 138 -10.61 -30.75 -24.32
CA SER A 138 -10.10 -31.34 -25.56
C SER A 138 -10.35 -32.85 -25.66
N THR A 139 -10.21 -33.57 -24.54
CA THR A 139 -10.49 -35.01 -24.47
C THR A 139 -11.99 -35.30 -24.61
N GLN A 140 -12.86 -34.50 -23.98
CA GLN A 140 -14.31 -34.60 -24.21
C GLN A 140 -14.69 -34.31 -25.67
N ILE A 141 -14.08 -33.31 -26.31
CA ILE A 141 -14.32 -33.00 -27.74
C ILE A 141 -13.89 -34.18 -28.62
N GLN A 142 -12.75 -34.81 -28.33
CA GLN A 142 -12.31 -36.00 -29.05
C GLN A 142 -13.28 -37.18 -28.89
N GLN A 143 -13.76 -37.43 -27.67
CA GLN A 143 -14.75 -38.46 -27.40
C GLN A 143 -16.06 -38.20 -28.15
N LEU A 144 -16.57 -36.97 -28.11
CA LEU A 144 -17.77 -36.57 -28.85
C LEU A 144 -17.58 -36.72 -30.37
N ASN A 145 -16.42 -36.36 -30.91
CA ASN A 145 -16.11 -36.54 -32.33
C ASN A 145 -16.08 -38.02 -32.74
N ASN A 146 -15.53 -38.90 -31.89
CA ASN A 146 -15.53 -40.35 -32.12
C ASN A 146 -16.95 -40.94 -32.08
N VAL A 147 -17.80 -40.44 -31.18
CA VAL A 147 -19.21 -40.85 -31.12
C VAL A 147 -19.98 -40.37 -32.35
N ILE A 148 -19.77 -39.12 -32.78
CA ILE A 148 -20.40 -38.55 -33.98
C ILE A 148 -19.96 -39.32 -35.23
N SER A 149 -18.68 -39.68 -35.36
CA SER A 149 -18.19 -40.45 -36.51
C SER A 149 -18.79 -41.85 -36.54
N ALA A 150 -18.90 -42.52 -35.39
CA ALA A 150 -19.55 -43.82 -35.28
C ALA A 150 -21.04 -43.76 -35.69
N TYR A 151 -21.80 -42.77 -35.19
CA TYR A 151 -23.20 -42.59 -35.57
C TYR A 151 -23.38 -42.23 -37.05
N LYS A 152 -22.47 -41.43 -37.63
CA LYS A 152 -22.48 -41.15 -39.07
C LYS A 152 -22.29 -42.42 -39.89
N GLN A 153 -21.30 -43.24 -39.52
CA GLN A 153 -21.01 -44.48 -40.21
C GLN A 153 -22.18 -45.46 -40.13
N GLN A 154 -22.80 -45.58 -38.96
CA GLN A 154 -24.01 -46.39 -38.76
C GLN A 154 -25.19 -45.89 -39.60
N ASN A 155 -25.40 -44.58 -39.69
CA ASN A 155 -26.45 -44.01 -40.54
C ASN A 155 -26.17 -44.25 -42.03
N ASP A 156 -24.92 -44.15 -42.48
CA ASP A 156 -24.54 -44.44 -43.86
C ASP A 156 -24.75 -45.92 -44.21
N ASP A 157 -24.44 -46.83 -43.29
CA ASP A 157 -24.68 -48.26 -43.46
C ASP A 157 -26.17 -48.61 -43.47
N LEU A 158 -26.98 -48.01 -42.59
CA LEU A 158 -28.43 -48.15 -42.61
C LEU A 158 -29.04 -47.61 -43.92
N ARG A 159 -28.53 -46.48 -44.43
CA ARG A 159 -28.94 -45.94 -45.74
C ARG A 159 -28.60 -46.89 -46.88
N ARG A 160 -27.45 -47.56 -46.84
CA ARG A 160 -27.08 -48.59 -47.83
C ARG A 160 -27.98 -49.83 -47.74
N MET A 161 -28.43 -50.20 -46.54
CA MET A 161 -29.35 -51.32 -46.33
C MET A 161 -30.79 -51.01 -46.78
N LEU A 162 -31.25 -49.76 -46.59
CA LEU A 162 -32.59 -49.30 -46.97
C LEU A 162 -32.70 -48.83 -48.43
N GLY A 163 -31.56 -48.62 -49.11
CA GLY A 163 -31.48 -48.16 -50.50
C GLY A 163 -31.47 -49.27 -51.56
N ARG A 164 -31.99 -50.46 -51.25
CA ARG A 164 -32.33 -51.51 -52.22
C ARG A 164 -33.83 -51.67 -52.32
#